data_AF-A0A7W9J869-F1
#
_entry.id   AF-A0A7W9J869-F1
#
_cell.length_a   1.000
_cell.length_b   1.000
_cell.length_c   1.000
_cell.angle_alpha   90.00
_cell.angle_beta   90.00
_cell.angle_gamma   90.00
#
_symmetry.space_group_name_H-M   'P 1'
#
loop_
_entity.id
_entity.type
_entity.pdbx_description
1 polymer ?
#
loop_
_entity_poly.entity_id
_entity_poly.type
_entity_poly.pdbx_seq_one_letter_code
_entity_poly.pdbx_strand_id
1 'polypeptide(L)'
;MAGLAELLREFRVAAGLTQEQLAERSELSVGAVATLETGRRRFPRPATLDALAEALGLSTTEAGVLREAAVRPSGESRSESLPADLEDFVGRADTLAQLTGVLSGAGRQFGTVIAVVSGMGGVGKTALAVRAAHSLAAAFPDGQIYLNLRAHSGGEPVDPLEALTRVLRALGTPAARIPADVSTASARLRSLVADRKLLLVLDDARSAEQIQPLLPGVGESVVLVTSRTRLLALAGARQFPWTSWTSRTH
;
A
#
# COMPACT_ATOMS: atom_id res chain seq x y z
N MET A 1 11.75 12.54 -18.28
CA MET A 1 12.59 11.34 -18.26
C MET A 1 11.72 10.14 -18.57
N ALA A 2 12.16 9.25 -19.46
CA ALA A 2 11.42 8.03 -19.80
C ALA A 2 11.26 7.16 -18.54
N GLY A 3 10.08 6.56 -18.35
CA GLY A 3 9.81 5.68 -17.20
C GLY A 3 10.39 4.28 -17.41
N LEU A 4 10.57 3.51 -16.33
CA LEU A 4 11.06 2.13 -16.38
C LEU A 4 10.37 1.28 -17.48
N ALA A 5 9.05 1.39 -17.58
CA ALA A 5 8.24 0.64 -18.53
C ALA A 5 8.61 0.93 -20.00
N GLU A 6 8.90 2.19 -20.30
CA GLU A 6 9.25 2.67 -21.64
C GLU A 6 10.68 2.25 -22.00
N LEU A 7 11.63 2.45 -21.07
CA LEU A 7 13.03 2.05 -21.23
C LEU A 7 13.19 0.54 -21.37
N LEU A 8 12.48 -0.25 -20.54
CA LEU A 8 12.53 -1.70 -20.63
C LEU A 8 12.05 -2.21 -21.99
N ARG A 9 10.95 -1.62 -22.49
CA ARG A 9 10.42 -1.94 -23.83
C ARG A 9 11.40 -1.52 -24.94
N GLU A 10 11.99 -0.34 -24.82
CA GLU A 10 12.96 0.19 -25.78
C GLU A 10 14.20 -0.71 -25.87
N PHE A 11 14.81 -1.04 -24.73
CA PHE A 11 15.97 -1.95 -24.70
C PHE A 11 15.64 -3.35 -25.20
N ARG A 12 14.45 -3.89 -24.87
CA ARG A 12 14.02 -5.19 -25.40
C ARG A 12 13.91 -5.17 -26.92
N VAL A 13 13.28 -4.14 -27.48
CA VAL A 13 13.12 -3.99 -28.94
C VAL A 13 14.47 -3.80 -29.62
N ALA A 14 15.38 -3.02 -29.02
CA ALA A 14 16.74 -2.82 -29.53
C ALA A 14 17.56 -4.13 -29.52
N ALA A 15 17.37 -4.97 -28.49
CA ALA A 15 17.97 -6.31 -28.40
C ALA A 15 17.32 -7.34 -29.34
N GLY A 16 16.26 -6.99 -30.06
CA GLY A 16 15.54 -7.89 -30.95
C GLY A 16 14.79 -9.02 -30.24
N LEU A 17 14.49 -8.87 -28.95
CA LEU A 17 13.85 -9.91 -28.14
C LEU A 17 12.33 -9.74 -28.10
N THR A 18 11.60 -10.84 -28.11
CA THR A 18 10.18 -10.89 -27.71
C THR A 18 10.05 -10.84 -26.19
N GLN A 19 8.84 -10.60 -25.67
CA GLN A 19 8.61 -10.63 -24.22
C GLN A 19 8.86 -12.04 -23.65
N GLU A 20 8.54 -13.07 -24.42
CA GLU A 20 8.78 -14.48 -24.11
C GLU A 20 10.28 -14.79 -24.00
N GLN A 21 11.07 -14.36 -24.98
CA GLN A 21 12.51 -14.58 -24.99
C GLN A 21 13.22 -13.80 -23.87
N LEU A 22 12.76 -12.59 -23.55
CA LEU A 22 13.29 -11.83 -22.42
C LEU A 22 12.94 -12.51 -21.09
N ALA A 23 11.71 -13.00 -20.95
CA ALA A 23 11.26 -13.73 -19.77
C ALA A 23 12.09 -14.99 -19.54
N GLU A 24 12.30 -15.79 -20.58
CA GLU A 24 13.14 -17.00 -20.53
C GLU A 24 14.58 -16.68 -20.10
N ARG A 25 15.21 -15.68 -20.70
CA ARG A 25 16.60 -15.29 -20.39
C ARG A 25 16.80 -14.66 -19.01
N SER A 26 15.76 -14.02 -18.47
CA SER A 26 15.80 -13.39 -17.15
C SER A 26 15.26 -14.28 -16.04
N GLU A 27 14.89 -15.53 -16.34
CA GLU A 27 14.20 -16.46 -15.44
C GLU A 27 12.89 -15.88 -14.84
N LEU A 28 12.23 -14.99 -15.59
CA LEU A 28 10.95 -14.39 -15.22
C LEU A 28 9.80 -15.02 -15.99
N SER A 29 8.57 -14.79 -15.53
CA SER A 29 7.38 -15.12 -16.33
C SER A 29 7.12 -14.05 -17.38
N VAL A 30 6.53 -14.45 -18.51
CA VAL A 30 6.08 -13.53 -19.57
C VAL A 30 5.13 -12.46 -19.00
N GLY A 31 4.24 -12.87 -18.08
CA GLY A 31 3.34 -11.96 -17.38
C GLY A 31 4.07 -10.93 -16.51
N ALA A 32 5.18 -11.30 -15.87
CA ALA A 32 5.99 -10.36 -15.10
C ALA A 32 6.65 -9.31 -16.01
N VAL A 33 7.19 -9.72 -17.16
CA VAL A 33 7.76 -8.81 -18.17
C VAL A 33 6.68 -7.86 -18.71
N ALA A 34 5.52 -8.39 -19.11
CA ALA A 34 4.40 -7.57 -19.58
C ALA A 34 3.89 -6.56 -18.53
N THR A 35 3.87 -6.96 -17.26
CA THR A 35 3.46 -6.09 -16.14
C THR A 35 4.44 -4.93 -15.93
N LEU A 36 5.74 -5.16 -16.18
CA LEU A 36 6.77 -4.12 -16.11
C LEU A 36 6.71 -3.18 -17.31
N GLU A 37 6.59 -3.71 -18.54
CA GLU A 37 6.50 -2.89 -19.78
C GLU A 37 5.23 -2.06 -19.88
N THR A 38 4.15 -2.46 -19.19
CA THR A 38 2.91 -1.68 -19.11
C THR A 38 2.91 -0.70 -17.93
N GLY A 39 3.94 -0.71 -17.09
CA GLY A 39 4.04 0.15 -15.90
C GLY A 39 3.01 -0.18 -14.81
N ARG A 40 2.39 -1.36 -14.87
CA ARG A 40 1.50 -1.88 -13.81
C ARG A 40 2.31 -2.16 -12.53
N ARG A 41 3.55 -2.63 -12.68
CA ARG A 41 4.57 -2.72 -11.63
C ARG A 41 5.70 -1.75 -11.95
N ARG A 42 5.87 -0.74 -11.09
CA ARG A 42 6.82 0.38 -11.32
C ARG A 42 8.15 0.23 -10.60
N PHE A 43 8.18 -0.61 -9.57
CA PHE A 43 9.32 -0.76 -8.66
C PHE A 43 9.62 -2.26 -8.47
N PRO A 44 10.22 -2.93 -9.46
CA PRO A 44 10.72 -4.29 -9.29
C PRO A 44 11.83 -4.36 -8.24
N ARG A 45 12.08 -5.57 -7.71
CA ARG A 45 13.19 -5.80 -6.78
C ARG A 45 14.53 -5.56 -7.50
N PRO A 46 15.60 -5.11 -6.82
CA PRO A 46 16.92 -4.93 -7.43
C PRO A 46 17.41 -6.16 -8.19
N ALA A 47 17.28 -7.35 -7.59
CA ALA A 47 17.62 -8.61 -8.25
C ALA A 47 16.86 -8.87 -9.56
N THR A 48 15.60 -8.41 -9.67
CA THR A 48 14.82 -8.50 -10.92
C THR A 48 15.36 -7.54 -11.98
N LEU A 49 15.84 -6.36 -11.59
CA LEU A 49 16.47 -5.40 -12.51
C LEU A 49 17.82 -5.92 -13.00
N ASP A 50 18.59 -6.54 -12.11
CA ASP A 50 19.88 -7.13 -12.46
C ASP A 50 19.71 -8.28 -13.46
N ALA A 51 18.76 -9.19 -13.21
CA ALA A 51 18.44 -10.27 -14.13
C ALA A 51 17.94 -9.77 -15.51
N LEU A 52 17.12 -8.71 -15.54
CA LEU A 52 16.67 -8.10 -16.79
C LEU A 52 17.83 -7.41 -17.55
N ALA A 53 18.69 -6.68 -16.84
CA ALA A 53 19.83 -6.01 -17.43
C ALA A 53 20.83 -7.02 -18.03
N GLU A 54 21.06 -8.14 -17.33
CA GLU A 54 21.88 -9.25 -17.81
C GLU A 54 21.26 -9.91 -19.05
N ALA A 55 19.97 -10.25 -19.00
CA ALA A 55 19.26 -10.90 -20.10
C ALA A 55 19.21 -10.03 -21.39
N LEU A 56 19.18 -8.71 -21.22
CA LEU A 56 19.22 -7.72 -22.30
C LEU A 56 20.65 -7.43 -22.79
N GLY A 57 21.68 -7.89 -22.09
CA GLY A 57 23.08 -7.60 -22.41
C GLY A 57 23.43 -6.12 -22.26
N LEU A 58 22.80 -5.42 -21.30
CA LEU A 58 23.01 -3.99 -21.09
C LEU A 58 24.42 -3.70 -20.58
N SER A 59 25.02 -2.62 -21.08
CA SER A 59 26.23 -2.06 -20.50
C SER A 59 25.97 -1.53 -19.08
N THR A 60 27.03 -1.31 -18.30
CA THR A 60 26.93 -0.72 -16.95
C THR A 60 26.17 0.61 -16.95
N THR A 61 26.34 1.42 -18.00
CA THR A 61 25.65 2.72 -18.15
C THR A 61 24.16 2.54 -18.42
N GLU A 62 23.78 1.66 -19.35
CA GLU A 62 22.36 1.40 -19.68
C GLU A 62 21.64 0.72 -18.52
N ALA A 63 22.31 -0.21 -17.84
CA ALA A 63 21.80 -0.80 -16.61
C ALA A 63 21.67 0.24 -15.48
N GLY A 64 22.55 1.24 -15.44
CA GLY A 64 22.43 2.41 -14.58
C GLY A 64 21.16 3.21 -14.85
N VAL A 65 20.90 3.56 -16.11
CA VAL A 65 19.69 4.29 -16.54
C VAL A 65 18.41 3.49 -16.24
N LEU A 66 18.42 2.18 -16.49
CA LEU A 66 17.28 1.30 -16.16
C LEU A 66 17.02 1.26 -14.65
N ARG A 67 18.08 1.18 -13.84
CA ARG A 67 17.98 1.24 -12.38
C ARG A 67 17.49 2.61 -11.92
N GLU A 68 18.02 3.71 -12.44
CA GLU A 68 17.57 5.06 -12.09
C GLU A 68 16.09 5.29 -12.42
N ALA A 69 15.61 4.75 -13.54
CA ALA A 69 14.19 4.82 -13.91
C ALA A 69 13.30 3.90 -13.06
N ALA A 70 13.86 2.83 -12.49
CA ALA A 70 13.22 1.97 -11.50
C ALA A 70 13.36 2.49 -10.06
N VAL A 71 14.34 3.36 -9.82
CA VAL A 71 14.54 4.08 -8.57
C VAL A 71 13.49 5.18 -8.52
N ARG A 72 12.86 5.33 -7.35
CA ARG A 72 11.95 6.44 -7.11
C ARG A 72 12.71 7.74 -7.39
N PRO A 73 12.16 8.69 -8.17
CA PRO A 73 12.76 10.02 -8.30
C PRO A 73 12.90 10.62 -6.90
N SER A 74 14.14 10.65 -6.43
CA SER A 74 14.59 11.32 -5.22
C SER A 74 14.58 12.81 -5.50
N GLY A 75 13.38 13.40 -5.44
CA GLY A 75 13.17 14.84 -5.63
C GLY A 75 11.75 15.27 -5.35
N GLU A 76 10.75 14.51 -5.79
CA GLU A 76 9.33 14.85 -5.61
C GLU A 76 8.47 13.58 -5.43
N SER A 77 8.73 12.81 -4.37
CA SER A 77 7.78 11.79 -3.92
C SER A 77 7.94 11.51 -2.42
N ARG A 78 7.28 12.32 -1.59
CA ARG A 78 6.81 11.80 -0.32
C ARG A 78 5.69 10.81 -0.63
N SER A 79 6.08 9.56 -0.92
CA SER A 79 5.35 8.44 -0.35
C SER A 79 5.27 8.74 1.14
N GLU A 80 4.07 8.90 1.69
CA GLU A 80 3.90 8.97 3.15
C GLU A 80 4.37 7.62 3.70
N SER A 81 5.68 7.56 3.96
CA SER A 81 6.35 6.53 4.72
C SER A 81 5.56 6.36 6.01
N LEU A 82 5.33 5.11 6.43
CA LEU A 82 4.84 4.83 7.78
C LEU A 82 5.58 5.76 8.75
N PRO A 83 4.87 6.45 9.67
CA PRO A 83 5.51 7.16 10.75
C PRO A 83 6.60 6.29 11.39
N ALA A 84 7.66 6.91 11.91
CA ALA A 84 8.70 6.18 12.63
C ALA A 84 8.04 5.31 13.71
N ASP A 85 8.49 4.05 13.82
CA ASP A 85 8.00 3.18 14.88
C ASP A 85 8.44 3.77 16.23
N LEU A 86 7.54 3.81 17.19
CA LEU A 86 7.83 4.31 18.54
C LEU A 86 8.33 3.14 19.37
N GLU A 87 9.56 3.23 19.89
CA GLU A 87 10.22 2.15 20.64
C GLU A 87 9.48 1.76 21.94
N ASP A 88 8.63 2.64 22.48
CA ASP A 88 7.97 2.49 23.80
C ASP A 88 6.66 1.68 23.79
N PHE A 89 6.43 0.81 22.82
CA PHE A 89 5.25 -0.07 22.85
C PHE A 89 5.48 -1.29 23.74
N VAL A 90 5.20 -1.13 25.03
CA VAL A 90 5.35 -2.15 26.10
C VAL A 90 4.00 -2.79 26.46
N GLY A 91 3.97 -4.12 26.65
CA GLY A 91 2.86 -4.83 27.30
C GLY A 91 1.65 -5.21 26.42
N ARG A 92 1.78 -5.26 25.09
CA ARG A 92 0.66 -5.50 24.15
C ARG A 92 1.00 -6.42 22.97
N ALA A 93 1.97 -7.32 23.15
CA ALA A 93 2.42 -8.25 22.12
C ALA A 93 1.30 -9.17 21.62
N ASP A 94 0.41 -9.64 22.50
CA ASP A 94 -0.70 -10.52 22.13
C ASP A 94 -1.72 -9.84 21.21
N THR A 95 -2.09 -8.60 21.50
CA THR A 95 -3.03 -7.86 20.65
C THR A 95 -2.40 -7.53 19.30
N LEU A 96 -1.11 -7.19 19.28
CA LEU A 96 -0.36 -7.01 18.03
C LEU A 96 -0.35 -8.32 17.23
N ALA A 97 -0.05 -9.46 17.85
CA ALA A 97 -0.04 -10.77 17.19
C ALA A 97 -1.42 -11.19 16.67
N GLN A 98 -2.50 -10.92 17.42
CA GLN A 98 -3.86 -11.15 16.95
C GLN A 98 -4.20 -10.27 15.74
N LEU A 99 -3.86 -8.98 15.81
CA LEU A 99 -4.10 -8.03 14.73
C LEU A 99 -3.33 -8.44 13.46
N THR A 100 -2.03 -8.71 13.58
CA THR A 100 -1.20 -9.11 12.44
C THR A 100 -1.64 -10.47 11.90
N GLY A 101 -2.00 -11.44 12.75
CA GLY A 101 -2.54 -12.73 12.31
C GLY A 101 -3.82 -12.58 11.49
N VAL A 102 -4.72 -11.66 11.88
CA VAL A 102 -5.92 -11.33 11.10
C VAL A 102 -5.58 -10.66 9.77
N LEU A 103 -4.66 -9.71 9.77
CA LEU A 103 -4.27 -8.95 8.57
C LEU A 103 -3.44 -9.79 7.58
N SER A 104 -2.73 -10.82 8.06
CA SER A 104 -1.92 -11.73 7.23
C SER A 104 -2.78 -12.65 6.34
N GLY A 105 -4.08 -12.78 6.63
CA GLY A 105 -5.01 -13.44 5.73
C GLY A 105 -4.85 -14.95 5.60
N ALA A 106 -4.39 -15.66 6.64
CA ALA A 106 -4.44 -17.13 6.64
C ALA A 106 -5.89 -17.64 6.46
N GLY A 107 -6.15 -18.37 5.37
CA GLY A 107 -7.40 -19.14 5.15
C GLY A 107 -8.58 -18.41 4.48
N ARG A 108 -8.37 -17.54 3.49
CA ARG A 108 -9.46 -16.72 2.91
C ARG A 108 -10.08 -17.34 1.65
N GLN A 109 -11.42 -17.22 1.56
CA GLN A 109 -12.19 -17.59 0.36
C GLN A 109 -12.68 -16.36 -0.43
N PHE A 110 -13.07 -15.21 0.19
CA PHE A 110 -13.48 -13.99 -0.55
C PHE A 110 -13.30 -12.66 0.26
N GLY A 111 -13.00 -11.54 -0.42
CA GLY A 111 -13.09 -10.14 0.08
C GLY A 111 -11.83 -9.50 0.74
N THR A 112 -11.73 -8.17 0.74
CA THR A 112 -10.67 -7.38 1.41
C THR A 112 -10.65 -7.60 2.94
N VAL A 113 -9.50 -7.72 3.62
CA VAL A 113 -9.49 -7.71 5.12
C VAL A 113 -9.67 -6.27 5.55
N ILE A 114 -10.63 -6.01 6.43
CA ILE A 114 -10.77 -4.73 7.10
C ILE A 114 -10.67 -4.99 8.61
N ALA A 115 -9.70 -4.36 9.27
CA ALA A 115 -9.59 -4.36 10.72
C ALA A 115 -9.77 -2.94 11.26
N VAL A 116 -10.57 -2.79 12.31
CA VAL A 116 -10.83 -1.49 12.95
C VAL A 116 -10.36 -1.56 14.40
N VAL A 117 -9.34 -0.79 14.73
CA VAL A 117 -8.85 -0.61 16.10
C VAL A 117 -9.56 0.60 16.70
N SER A 118 -10.48 0.36 17.63
CA SER A 118 -11.34 1.41 18.21
C SER A 118 -11.07 1.63 19.69
N GLY A 119 -10.97 2.86 20.19
CA GLY A 119 -10.74 3.10 21.63
C GLY A 119 -10.48 4.56 21.99
N MET A 120 -10.48 4.90 23.28
CA MET A 120 -10.36 6.28 23.78
C MET A 120 -9.14 7.03 23.22
N GLY A 121 -9.16 8.37 23.26
CA GLY A 121 -7.99 9.18 22.88
C GLY A 121 -6.75 8.86 23.74
N GLY A 122 -5.55 8.94 23.17
CA GLY A 122 -4.29 8.78 23.92
C GLY A 122 -3.89 7.34 24.30
N VAL A 123 -4.71 6.33 24.01
CA VAL A 123 -4.45 4.92 24.37
C VAL A 123 -3.40 4.20 23.50
N GLY A 124 -2.82 4.85 22.50
CA GLY A 124 -1.78 4.26 21.64
C GLY A 124 -2.24 3.51 20.37
N LYS A 125 -3.46 3.76 19.86
CA LYS A 125 -3.98 3.09 18.63
C LYS A 125 -3.12 3.37 17.39
N THR A 126 -2.70 4.62 17.21
CA THR A 126 -1.80 5.01 16.11
C THR A 126 -0.48 4.26 16.20
N ALA A 127 0.13 4.17 17.40
CA ALA A 127 1.36 3.42 17.61
C ALA A 127 1.18 1.92 17.30
N LEU A 128 0.07 1.30 17.73
CA LEU A 128 -0.26 -0.08 17.36
C LEU A 128 -0.37 -0.23 15.83
N ALA A 129 -1.08 0.66 15.16
CA ALA A 129 -1.32 0.55 13.73
C ALA A 129 -0.04 0.71 12.91
N VAL A 130 0.82 1.66 13.30
CA VAL A 130 2.14 1.85 12.71
C VAL A 130 3.03 0.63 12.94
N ARG A 131 3.09 0.11 14.17
CA ARG A 131 3.89 -1.09 14.48
C ARG A 131 3.39 -2.34 13.75
N ALA A 132 2.07 -2.53 13.68
CA ALA A 132 1.47 -3.61 12.90
C ALA A 132 1.83 -3.50 11.42
N ALA A 133 1.76 -2.29 10.87
CA ALA A 133 2.13 -2.04 9.49
C ALA A 133 3.62 -2.34 9.23
N HIS A 134 4.54 -1.88 10.08
CA HIS A 134 5.96 -2.22 9.96
C HIS A 134 6.18 -3.74 9.98
N SER A 135 5.54 -4.46 10.92
CA SER A 135 5.68 -5.92 11.02
C SER A 135 5.15 -6.69 9.80
N LEU A 136 4.19 -6.11 9.08
CA LEU A 136 3.56 -6.74 7.92
C LEU A 136 4.17 -6.30 6.59
N ALA A 137 5.13 -5.37 6.57
CA ALA A 137 5.64 -4.76 5.34
C ALA A 137 6.11 -5.77 4.29
N ALA A 138 6.79 -6.84 4.71
CA ALA A 138 7.26 -7.88 3.81
C ALA A 138 6.12 -8.68 3.13
N ALA A 139 4.93 -8.73 3.73
CA ALA A 139 3.77 -9.45 3.21
C ALA A 139 2.99 -8.65 2.15
N PHE A 140 3.27 -7.35 2.00
CA PHE A 140 2.59 -6.44 1.07
C PHE A 140 3.58 -5.88 0.04
N PRO A 141 3.93 -6.68 -1.00
CA PRO A 141 5.01 -6.38 -1.93
C PRO A 141 4.74 -5.16 -2.82
N ASP A 142 3.48 -4.77 -2.99
CA ASP A 142 3.12 -3.58 -3.77
C ASP A 142 3.16 -2.29 -2.94
N GLY A 143 3.43 -2.41 -1.63
CA GLY A 143 3.71 -1.31 -0.74
C GLY A 143 2.62 -1.05 0.30
N GLN A 144 2.83 0.04 1.03
CA GLN A 144 2.00 0.48 2.14
C GLN A 144 1.67 1.95 1.97
N ILE A 145 0.43 2.31 2.30
CA ILE A 145 -0.05 3.68 2.26
C ILE A 145 -0.59 3.99 3.66
N TYR A 146 0.05 4.95 4.32
CA TYR A 146 -0.47 5.55 5.54
C TYR A 146 -1.23 6.81 5.19
N LEU A 147 -2.36 7.05 5.85
CA LEU A 147 -3.09 8.29 5.77
C LEU A 147 -3.67 8.64 7.14
N ASN A 148 -3.31 9.81 7.66
CA ASN A 148 -3.95 10.38 8.84
C ASN A 148 -5.19 11.18 8.40
N LEU A 149 -6.37 10.72 8.85
CA LEU A 149 -7.69 11.28 8.55
C LEU A 149 -8.09 12.44 9.46
N ARG A 150 -7.24 12.79 10.43
CA ARG A 150 -7.27 14.02 11.24
C ARG A 150 -8.59 14.28 11.98
N ALA A 151 -9.39 13.25 12.27
CA ALA A 151 -10.68 13.41 12.93
C ALA A 151 -10.59 14.14 14.29
N HIS A 152 -9.46 14.03 15.00
CA HIS A 152 -9.29 14.58 16.34
C HIS A 152 -7.95 15.31 16.53
N SER A 153 -7.34 15.79 15.45
CA SER A 153 -6.04 16.46 15.46
C SER A 153 -6.13 18.00 15.52
N GLY A 154 -7.29 18.55 15.92
CA GLY A 154 -7.52 19.99 16.08
C GLY A 154 -7.77 20.80 14.79
N GLY A 155 -7.72 20.14 13.61
CA GLY A 155 -8.09 20.71 12.31
C GLY A 155 -9.31 20.03 11.70
N GLU A 156 -9.72 20.45 10.50
CA GLU A 156 -10.83 19.79 9.79
C GLU A 156 -10.48 18.34 9.42
N PRO A 157 -11.37 17.37 9.73
CA PRO A 157 -11.20 15.99 9.29
C PRO A 157 -11.06 15.90 7.78
N VAL A 158 -10.23 14.98 7.30
CA VAL A 158 -10.01 14.78 5.86
C VAL A 158 -11.32 14.38 5.18
N ASP A 159 -11.73 15.12 4.16
CA ASP A 159 -12.87 14.75 3.32
C ASP A 159 -12.56 13.49 2.49
N PRO A 160 -13.53 12.59 2.23
CA PRO A 160 -13.27 11.39 1.44
C PRO A 160 -12.64 11.63 0.07
N LEU A 161 -12.98 12.73 -0.63
CA LEU A 161 -12.37 13.06 -1.92
C LEU A 161 -10.90 13.46 -1.77
N GLU A 162 -10.57 14.20 -0.72
CA GLU A 162 -9.19 14.56 -0.40
C GLU A 162 -8.37 13.30 -0.06
N ALA A 163 -8.93 12.41 0.76
CA ALA A 163 -8.31 11.13 1.10
C ALA A 163 -8.07 10.28 -0.15
N LEU A 164 -9.07 10.13 -1.02
CA LEU A 164 -8.95 9.42 -2.29
C LEU A 164 -7.87 10.03 -3.19
N THR A 165 -7.84 11.36 -3.30
CA THR A 165 -6.83 12.08 -4.06
C THR A 165 -5.42 11.76 -3.58
N ARG A 166 -5.20 11.74 -2.26
CA ARG A 166 -3.90 11.40 -1.67
C ARG A 166 -3.51 9.97 -1.96
N VAL A 167 -4.42 9.00 -1.78
CA VAL A 167 -4.16 7.58 -2.08
C VAL A 167 -3.87 7.39 -3.57
N LEU A 168 -4.66 8.00 -4.46
CA LEU A 168 -4.45 7.91 -5.91
C LEU A 168 -3.10 8.50 -6.33
N ARG A 169 -2.67 9.62 -5.73
CA ARG A 169 -1.33 10.19 -5.94
C ARG A 169 -0.23 9.25 -5.44
N ALA A 170 -0.40 8.66 -4.26
CA ALA A 170 0.56 7.70 -3.70
C ALA A 170 0.72 6.45 -4.58
N LEU A 171 -0.36 6.01 -5.23
CA LEU A 171 -0.35 4.95 -6.24
C LEU A 171 0.21 5.40 -7.60
N GLY A 172 0.59 6.67 -7.72
CA GLY A 172 1.22 7.27 -8.88
C GLY A 172 0.25 7.69 -9.99
N THR A 173 -0.99 8.07 -9.63
CA THR A 173 -1.93 8.71 -10.55
C THR A 173 -1.53 10.18 -10.72
N PRO A 174 -1.26 10.66 -11.95
CA PRO A 174 -0.96 12.06 -12.21
C PRO A 174 -2.12 12.96 -11.77
N ALA A 175 -1.82 14.15 -11.23
CA ALA A 175 -2.85 15.08 -10.71
C ALA A 175 -3.96 15.38 -11.74
N ALA A 176 -3.61 15.55 -13.02
CA ALA A 176 -4.56 15.81 -14.09
C ALA A 176 -5.52 14.64 -14.40
N ARG A 177 -5.26 13.44 -13.88
CA ARG A 177 -6.09 12.24 -14.08
C ARG A 177 -6.84 11.83 -12.81
N ILE A 178 -6.81 12.65 -11.77
CA ILE A 178 -7.54 12.38 -10.53
C ILE A 178 -8.97 12.89 -10.71
N PRO A 179 -9.99 12.03 -10.57
CA PRO A 179 -11.38 12.46 -10.65
C PRO A 179 -11.73 13.46 -9.54
N ALA A 180 -12.60 14.41 -9.86
CA ALA A 180 -13.05 15.45 -8.93
C ALA A 180 -14.29 15.05 -8.10
N ASP A 181 -14.77 13.81 -8.24
CA ASP A 181 -15.90 13.28 -7.50
C ASP A 181 -15.54 11.97 -6.79
N VAL A 182 -16.16 11.73 -5.63
CA VAL A 182 -15.87 10.60 -4.75
C VAL A 182 -16.15 9.26 -5.46
N SER A 183 -17.23 9.16 -6.22
CA SER A 183 -17.66 7.90 -6.84
C SER A 183 -16.65 7.42 -7.88
N THR A 184 -16.28 8.29 -8.81
CA THR A 184 -15.30 8.00 -9.87
C THR A 184 -13.91 7.80 -9.29
N ALA A 185 -13.50 8.60 -8.29
CA ALA A 185 -12.22 8.42 -7.61
C ALA A 185 -12.15 7.07 -6.87
N SER A 186 -13.24 6.64 -6.24
CA SER A 186 -13.34 5.32 -5.59
C SER A 186 -13.29 4.18 -6.60
N ALA A 187 -14.00 4.31 -7.73
CA ALA A 187 -13.95 3.33 -8.81
C ALA A 187 -12.52 3.22 -9.40
N ARG A 188 -11.84 4.36 -9.55
CA ARG A 188 -10.45 4.42 -10.00
C ARG A 188 -9.51 3.74 -9.01
N LEU A 189 -9.68 3.99 -7.71
CA LEU A 189 -8.91 3.33 -6.66
C LEU A 189 -9.07 1.80 -6.77
N ARG A 190 -10.31 1.30 -6.77
CA ARG A 190 -10.61 -0.14 -6.90
C ARG A 190 -9.97 -0.76 -8.12
N SER A 191 -10.04 -0.08 -9.27
CA SER A 191 -9.40 -0.56 -10.51
C SER A 191 -7.86 -0.63 -10.39
N LEU A 192 -7.22 0.30 -9.69
CA LEU A 192 -5.76 0.30 -9.52
C LEU A 192 -5.27 -0.78 -8.54
N VAL A 193 -6.10 -1.13 -7.55
CA VAL A 193 -5.71 -2.05 -6.46
C VAL A 193 -6.20 -3.48 -6.65
N ALA A 194 -7.05 -3.74 -7.65
CA ALA A 194 -7.62 -5.07 -7.92
C ALA A 194 -6.55 -6.18 -8.06
N ASP A 195 -5.44 -5.87 -8.73
CA ASP A 195 -4.33 -6.79 -8.96
C ASP A 195 -3.11 -6.50 -8.05
N ARG A 196 -3.31 -5.76 -6.94
CA ARG A 196 -2.24 -5.36 -6.03
C ARG A 196 -2.49 -5.85 -4.61
N LYS A 197 -1.40 -6.17 -3.93
CA LYS A 197 -1.34 -6.53 -2.51
C LYS A 197 -0.74 -5.38 -1.70
N LEU A 198 -1.62 -4.46 -1.30
CA LEU A 198 -1.29 -3.26 -0.54
C LEU A 198 -1.79 -3.36 0.90
N LEU A 199 -1.07 -2.70 1.82
CA LEU A 199 -1.59 -2.37 3.13
C LEU A 199 -1.99 -0.89 3.18
N LEU A 200 -3.27 -0.61 3.41
CA LEU A 200 -3.80 0.74 3.60
C LEU A 200 -4.06 0.98 5.08
N VAL A 201 -3.34 1.92 5.68
CA VAL A 201 -3.51 2.33 7.08
C VAL A 201 -4.23 3.67 7.13
N LEU A 202 -5.45 3.67 7.65
CA LEU A 202 -6.33 4.84 7.77
C LEU A 202 -6.42 5.23 9.25
N ASP A 203 -5.55 6.13 9.68
CA ASP A 203 -5.43 6.54 11.08
C ASP A 203 -6.38 7.69 11.42
N ASP A 204 -6.90 7.70 12.65
CA ASP A 204 -7.78 8.74 13.19
C ASP A 204 -9.05 8.98 12.35
N ALA A 205 -9.76 7.89 12.04
CA ALA A 205 -11.04 7.91 11.33
C ALA A 205 -12.20 8.41 12.21
N ARG A 206 -13.10 9.22 11.64
CA ARG A 206 -14.29 9.73 12.35
C ARG A 206 -15.52 8.82 12.22
N SER A 207 -15.73 8.21 11.05
CA SER A 207 -16.97 7.48 10.73
C SER A 207 -16.77 6.46 9.61
N ALA A 208 -17.73 5.56 9.43
CA ALA A 208 -17.66 4.54 8.38
C ALA A 208 -17.80 5.14 6.98
N GLU A 209 -18.60 6.20 6.82
CA GLU A 209 -18.82 6.91 5.57
C GLU A 209 -17.53 7.56 5.05
N GLN A 210 -16.63 7.95 5.96
CA GLN A 210 -15.31 8.45 5.59
C GLN A 210 -14.42 7.35 4.97
N ILE A 211 -14.62 6.10 5.39
CA ILE A 211 -13.76 4.96 5.07
C ILE A 211 -14.27 4.16 3.87
N GLN A 212 -15.59 3.98 3.73
CA GLN A 212 -16.20 3.17 2.68
C GLN A 212 -15.69 3.51 1.26
N PRO A 213 -15.52 4.78 0.85
CA PRO A 213 -15.00 5.13 -0.47
C PRO A 213 -13.55 4.68 -0.71
N LEU A 214 -12.75 4.59 0.35
CA LEU A 214 -11.33 4.21 0.32
C LEU A 214 -11.12 2.69 0.26
N LEU A 215 -12.18 1.89 0.33
CA LEU A 215 -12.06 0.43 0.36
C LEU A 215 -11.67 -0.14 -1.02
N PRO A 216 -10.63 -1.00 -1.10
CA PRO A 216 -10.21 -1.70 -2.32
C PRO A 216 -11.29 -2.55 -2.99
N GLY A 217 -12.34 -2.96 -2.25
CA GLY A 217 -13.37 -3.87 -2.73
C GLY A 217 -12.91 -5.32 -2.66
N VAL A 218 -12.42 -5.86 -3.76
CA VAL A 218 -11.92 -7.25 -3.89
C VAL A 218 -10.41 -7.29 -4.11
N GLY A 219 -9.76 -8.37 -3.70
CA GLY A 219 -8.32 -8.59 -3.89
C GLY A 219 -7.58 -8.96 -2.61
N GLU A 220 -6.25 -8.97 -2.68
CA GLU A 220 -5.35 -9.30 -1.57
C GLU A 220 -4.96 -8.08 -0.71
N SER A 221 -5.37 -6.88 -1.11
CA SER A 221 -5.16 -5.68 -0.32
C SER A 221 -5.90 -5.74 1.02
N VAL A 222 -5.35 -5.06 2.01
CA VAL A 222 -5.83 -5.07 3.39
C VAL A 222 -5.94 -3.64 3.91
N VAL A 223 -6.95 -3.38 4.72
CA VAL A 223 -7.22 -2.07 5.34
C VAL A 223 -7.16 -2.19 6.85
N LEU A 224 -6.33 -1.36 7.47
CA LEU A 224 -6.25 -1.17 8.91
C LEU A 224 -6.73 0.25 9.25
N VAL A 225 -7.77 0.34 10.07
CA VAL A 225 -8.38 1.61 10.46
C VAL A 225 -8.17 1.83 11.96
N THR A 226 -7.84 3.04 12.39
CA THR A 226 -7.94 3.42 13.80
C THR A 226 -9.07 4.45 13.98
N SER A 227 -9.81 4.35 15.08
CA SER A 227 -10.88 5.31 15.41
C SER A 227 -11.09 5.44 16.91
N ARG A 228 -11.70 6.54 17.36
CA ARG A 228 -12.10 6.69 18.76
C ARG A 228 -13.37 5.90 19.10
N THR A 229 -14.22 5.67 18.11
CA THR A 229 -15.48 4.93 18.25
C THR A 229 -15.42 3.64 17.44
N ARG A 230 -16.36 2.73 17.70
CA ARG A 230 -16.53 1.53 16.88
C ARG A 230 -17.18 1.93 15.55
N LEU A 231 -16.65 1.44 14.44
CA LEU A 231 -17.21 1.69 13.11
C LEU A 231 -18.08 0.50 12.68
N LEU A 232 -19.19 0.30 13.39
CA LEU A 232 -20.06 -0.88 13.19
C LEU A 232 -20.75 -0.90 11.82
N ALA A 233 -20.95 0.27 11.21
CA ALA A 233 -21.51 0.41 9.86
C ALA A 233 -20.51 0.01 8.75
N LEU A 234 -19.27 -0.33 9.09
CA LEU A 234 -18.27 -0.83 8.13
C LEU A 234 -18.42 -2.34 7.97
N ALA A 235 -19.25 -2.76 7.01
CA ALA A 235 -19.57 -4.17 6.78
C ALA A 235 -18.31 -5.03 6.54
N GLY A 236 -18.26 -6.21 7.18
CA GLY A 236 -17.13 -7.14 7.07
C GLY A 236 -15.89 -6.75 7.86
N ALA A 237 -15.90 -5.61 8.57
CA ALA A 237 -14.76 -5.18 9.38
C ALA A 237 -14.67 -5.96 10.70
N ARG A 238 -13.49 -6.52 10.96
CA ARG A 238 -13.14 -7.12 12.26
C ARG A 238 -12.84 -6.00 13.26
N GLN A 239 -13.59 -5.96 14.35
CA GLN A 239 -13.47 -4.92 15.37
C GLN A 239 -12.48 -5.34 16.45
N PHE A 240 -11.50 -4.50 16.71
CA PHE A 240 -10.50 -4.64 17.76
C PHE A 240 -10.69 -3.50 18.78
N PRO A 241 -11.55 -3.69 19.80
CA PRO A 241 -11.70 -2.70 20.86
C PRO A 241 -10.39 -2.61 21.68
N TRP A 242 -9.79 -1.43 21.64
CA TRP A 242 -8.59 -1.06 22.37
C TRP A 242 -8.98 -0.29 23.62
N THR A 243 -9.25 -1.01 24.71
CA THR A 243 -9.52 -0.43 26.01
C THR A 243 -8.21 -0.14 26.76
N SER A 244 -8.19 0.93 27.56
CA SER A 244 -7.17 1.06 28.60
C SER A 244 -7.37 -0.11 29.57
N TRP A 245 -6.34 -0.94 29.72
CA TRP A 245 -6.34 -2.00 30.72
C TRP A 245 -6.32 -1.31 32.09
N THR A 246 -7.44 -1.35 32.81
CA THR A 246 -7.38 -1.20 34.26
C THR A 246 -6.73 -2.47 34.78
N SER A 247 -5.63 -2.29 35.49
CA SER A 247 -5.00 -3.35 36.26
C SER A 247 -6.04 -4.01 37.14
N ARG A 248 -6.42 -5.25 36.81
CA ARG A 248 -6.93 -6.16 37.84
C ARG A 248 -5.73 -6.62 38.64
N THR A 249 -5.35 -5.82 39.63
CA THR A 249 -4.61 -6.33 40.78
C THR A 249 -5.55 -7.28 41.50
N HIS A 250 -5.11 -8.54 41.59
CA HIS A 250 -5.63 -9.54 42.53
C HIS A 250 -5.43 -9.07 43.97
#